data_AF-A0A644UHL3-F1
#
_entry.id   AF-A0A644UHL3-F1
#
_cell.length_a   1.000
_cell.length_b   1.000
_cell.length_c   1.000
_cell.angle_alpha   90.00
_cell.angle_beta   90.00
_cell.angle_gamma   90.00
#
_symmetry.space_group_name_H-M   'P 1'
#
loop_
_entity.id
_entity.type
_entity.pdbx_description
1 polymer ?
#
loop_
_entity_poly.entity_id
_entity_poly.type
_entity_poly.pdbx_seq_one_letter_code
_entity_poly.pdbx_strand_id
1 'polypeptide(L)'
;MKLIILSLLVFIQAVFLKNPDETNFNILKERVFKGEALYGFMNGGSDLYLEYGFRELRVMELIYKGNVYSVELYDMGNPESAFGIYSQNAFKCNPYDKFFRCDCTSPKQYQAIKGNFYMSVVYENNTDENRVGAYYLAEYFFNKYEAHGDFLLPESISKYLIPGYKLSEMLKYSCGPISLSNSISSRMYLFEELESYKVWLLQKEDDSKIADIRFKSIKDAQNFLERVKENEEGLKREIIDSLNITLTILPGF
;
A
#
# COMPACT_ATOMS: atom_id res chain seq x y z
N MET A 1 20.72 52.18 29.41
CA MET A 1 20.90 50.82 28.86
C MET A 1 19.90 49.89 29.52
N LYS A 2 18.77 49.61 28.86
CA LYS A 2 17.89 48.45 29.07
C LYS A 2 17.00 48.38 27.83
N LEU A 3 17.35 47.47 26.91
CA LEU A 3 16.57 47.13 25.73
C LEU A 3 15.28 46.44 26.20
N ILE A 4 14.13 46.95 25.77
CA ILE A 4 12.86 46.22 25.82
C ILE A 4 12.69 45.57 24.45
N ILE A 5 12.83 44.25 24.42
CA ILE A 5 12.61 43.41 23.24
C ILE A 5 11.10 43.36 22.99
N LEU A 6 10.67 43.96 21.89
CA LEU A 6 9.30 43.87 21.39
C LEU A 6 9.13 42.49 20.73
N SER A 7 8.54 41.53 21.44
CA SER A 7 8.24 40.21 20.87
C SER A 7 7.07 40.31 19.89
N LEU A 8 7.38 40.23 18.59
CA LEU A 8 6.41 40.09 17.52
C LEU A 8 5.79 38.68 17.59
N LEU A 9 4.58 38.56 18.15
CA LEU A 9 3.76 37.36 18.03
C LEU A 9 3.11 37.37 16.64
N VAL A 10 3.77 36.75 15.66
CA VAL A 10 3.17 36.45 14.37
C VAL A 10 2.25 35.25 14.59
N PHE A 11 0.97 35.53 14.81
CA PHE A 11 -0.09 34.53 14.65
C PHE A 11 -0.19 34.18 13.16
N ILE A 12 0.54 33.15 12.73
CA ILE A 12 0.22 32.46 11.48
C ILE A 12 -1.04 31.65 11.76
N GLN A 13 -2.22 32.28 11.59
CA GLN A 13 -3.40 31.50 11.32
C GLN A 13 -3.17 30.86 9.95
N ALA A 14 -2.83 29.57 9.93
CA ALA A 14 -2.93 28.75 8.74
C ALA A 14 -4.40 28.74 8.34
N VAL A 15 -4.79 29.69 7.49
CA VAL A 15 -6.07 29.68 6.81
C VAL A 15 -5.99 28.48 5.87
N PHE A 16 -6.52 27.33 6.30
CA PHE A 16 -6.99 26.30 5.37
C PHE A 16 -8.13 26.92 4.58
N LEU A 17 -7.79 27.62 3.49
CA LEU A 17 -8.74 27.97 2.45
C LEU A 17 -9.18 26.66 1.80
N LYS A 18 -10.22 26.04 2.36
CA LYS A 18 -11.01 25.03 1.70
C LYS A 18 -11.73 25.76 0.57
N ASN A 19 -11.20 25.70 -0.65
CA ASN A 19 -11.80 26.33 -1.82
C ASN A 19 -13.21 25.74 -2.02
N PRO A 20 -14.28 26.56 -2.03
CA PRO A 20 -15.65 26.07 -2.13
C PRO A 20 -16.03 25.48 -3.50
N ASP A 21 -15.15 25.53 -4.51
CA ASP A 21 -15.39 25.01 -5.87
C ASP A 21 -14.76 23.63 -6.17
N GLU A 22 -13.98 23.04 -5.26
CA GLU A 22 -13.26 21.77 -5.51
C GLU A 22 -14.14 20.51 -5.41
N THR A 23 -15.42 20.65 -5.08
CA THR A 23 -16.35 19.52 -4.87
C THR A 23 -17.41 19.38 -5.96
N ASN A 24 -17.37 20.20 -7.01
CA ASN A 24 -18.34 20.14 -8.10
C ASN A 24 -17.96 19.07 -9.14
N PHE A 25 -18.08 17.80 -8.76
CA PHE A 25 -18.07 16.67 -9.69
C PHE A 25 -19.47 16.05 -9.77
N ASN A 26 -19.79 15.49 -10.93
CA ASN A 26 -21.05 14.82 -11.17
C ASN A 26 -20.82 13.31 -11.26
N ILE A 27 -21.35 12.54 -10.30
CA ILE A 27 -21.32 11.07 -10.36
C ILE A 27 -22.37 10.63 -11.39
N LEU A 28 -21.91 10.00 -12.47
CA LEU A 28 -22.75 9.46 -13.53
C LEU A 28 -23.31 8.09 -13.14
N LYS A 29 -22.47 7.27 -12.49
CA LYS A 29 -22.80 5.90 -12.12
C LYS A 29 -22.02 5.48 -10.88
N GLU A 30 -22.67 4.73 -10.02
CA GLU A 30 -22.07 4.16 -8.82
C GLU A 30 -22.46 2.69 -8.67
N ARG A 31 -21.50 1.85 -8.32
CA ARG A 31 -21.68 0.42 -8.06
C ARG A 31 -20.91 0.03 -6.80
N VAL A 32 -21.49 -0.88 -6.02
CA VAL A 32 -20.87 -1.41 -4.80
C VAL A 32 -20.80 -2.93 -4.88
N PHE A 33 -19.64 -3.49 -4.57
CA PHE A 33 -19.37 -4.93 -4.55
C PHE A 33 -18.85 -5.32 -3.15
N LYS A 34 -19.31 -6.46 -2.63
CA LYS A 34 -18.92 -7.00 -1.32
C LYS A 34 -18.63 -8.49 -1.42
N GLY A 35 -17.63 -8.97 -0.69
CA GLY A 35 -17.23 -10.38 -0.69
C GLY A 35 -17.06 -10.92 -2.11
N GLU A 36 -17.69 -12.06 -2.38
CA GLU A 36 -17.62 -12.75 -3.68
C GLU A 36 -18.26 -11.98 -4.85
N ALA A 37 -19.07 -10.94 -4.60
CA ALA A 37 -19.58 -10.10 -5.68
C ALA A 37 -18.45 -9.38 -6.45
N LEU A 38 -17.24 -9.30 -5.88
CA LEU A 38 -16.06 -8.76 -6.55
C LEU A 38 -15.70 -9.52 -7.84
N TYR A 39 -15.97 -10.84 -7.91
CA TYR A 39 -15.74 -11.63 -9.12
C TYR A 39 -16.56 -11.14 -10.31
N GLY A 40 -17.72 -10.52 -10.06
CA GLY A 40 -18.54 -9.89 -11.10
C GLY A 40 -17.96 -8.59 -11.66
N PHE A 41 -16.97 -8.00 -10.97
CA PHE A 41 -16.24 -6.82 -11.42
C PHE A 41 -14.88 -7.19 -12.04
N MET A 42 -14.09 -8.03 -11.37
CA MET A 42 -12.73 -8.39 -11.80
C MET A 42 -12.44 -9.89 -11.66
N ASN A 43 -12.77 -10.65 -12.70
CA ASN A 43 -12.44 -12.08 -12.74
C ASN A 43 -10.93 -12.29 -12.97
N GLY A 44 -10.30 -13.15 -12.15
CA GLY A 44 -8.85 -13.42 -12.17
C GLY A 44 -7.98 -12.53 -11.27
N GLY A 45 -8.50 -11.38 -10.81
CA GLY A 45 -7.82 -10.51 -9.84
C GLY A 45 -8.42 -10.55 -8.43
N SER A 46 -9.69 -10.95 -8.30
CA SER A 46 -10.44 -10.92 -7.04
C SER A 46 -9.80 -11.73 -5.90
N ASP A 47 -9.19 -12.87 -6.21
CA ASP A 47 -8.59 -13.76 -5.21
C ASP A 47 -7.50 -13.06 -4.40
N LEU A 48 -6.71 -12.20 -5.05
CA LEU A 48 -5.71 -11.38 -4.37
C LEU A 48 -6.37 -10.46 -3.33
N TYR A 49 -7.44 -9.77 -3.70
CA TYR A 49 -8.16 -8.88 -2.78
C TYR A 49 -8.80 -9.64 -1.61
N LEU A 50 -9.39 -10.79 -1.90
CA LEU A 50 -9.98 -11.66 -0.88
C LEU A 50 -8.92 -12.23 0.08
N GLU A 51 -7.73 -12.56 -0.40
CA GLU A 51 -6.59 -12.97 0.45
C GLU A 51 -6.22 -11.90 1.48
N TYR A 52 -6.35 -10.60 1.13
CA TYR A 52 -6.12 -9.48 2.05
C TYR A 52 -7.33 -9.14 2.96
N GLY A 53 -8.44 -9.89 2.86
CA GLY A 53 -9.64 -9.63 3.66
C GLY A 53 -10.49 -8.47 3.15
N PHE A 54 -10.56 -8.29 1.82
CA PHE A 54 -11.45 -7.34 1.15
C PHE A 54 -12.85 -7.24 1.78
N ARG A 55 -13.33 -6.01 2.01
CA ARG A 55 -14.66 -5.74 2.55
C ARG A 55 -15.63 -5.22 1.50
N GLU A 56 -15.24 -4.14 0.83
CA GLU A 56 -16.11 -3.43 -0.10
C GLU A 56 -15.31 -2.75 -1.21
N LEU A 57 -15.82 -2.80 -2.44
CA LEU A 57 -15.37 -1.99 -3.56
C LEU A 57 -16.51 -1.06 -3.96
N ARG A 58 -16.22 0.22 -4.05
CA ARG A 58 -17.09 1.23 -4.64
C ARG A 58 -16.49 1.75 -5.93
N VAL A 59 -17.22 1.57 -7.02
CA VAL A 59 -16.84 2.03 -8.36
C VAL A 59 -17.71 3.20 -8.75
N MET A 60 -17.10 4.35 -9.02
CA MET A 60 -17.78 5.59 -9.39
C MET A 60 -17.26 6.09 -10.74
N GLU A 61 -18.15 6.20 -11.71
CA GLU A 61 -17.88 6.91 -12.96
C GLU A 61 -18.39 8.35 -12.79
N LEU A 62 -17.54 9.35 -12.99
CA LEU A 62 -17.86 10.74 -12.70
C LEU A 62 -17.23 11.71 -13.71
N ILE A 63 -17.80 12.91 -13.78
CA ILE A 63 -17.24 14.04 -14.50
C ILE A 63 -16.72 15.07 -13.49
N TYR A 64 -15.45 15.44 -13.60
CA TYR A 64 -14.85 16.51 -12.82
C TYR A 64 -14.11 17.47 -13.76
N LYS A 65 -14.46 18.76 -13.69
CA LYS A 65 -13.91 19.82 -14.57
C LYS A 65 -13.96 19.43 -16.06
N GLY A 66 -15.10 18.87 -16.49
CA GLY A 66 -15.32 18.46 -17.89
C GLY A 66 -14.60 17.17 -18.33
N ASN A 67 -13.81 16.54 -17.46
CA ASN A 67 -13.07 15.31 -17.74
C ASN A 67 -13.74 14.10 -17.07
N VAL A 68 -13.68 12.93 -17.72
CA VAL A 68 -14.25 11.68 -17.22
C VAL A 68 -13.23 10.92 -16.38
N TYR A 69 -13.67 10.42 -15.22
CA TYR A 69 -12.87 9.62 -14.31
C TYR A 69 -13.64 8.36 -13.90
N SER A 70 -12.90 7.26 -13.70
CA SER A 70 -13.37 6.08 -13.01
C SER A 70 -12.61 5.94 -11.69
N VAL A 71 -13.31 6.01 -10.57
CA VAL A 71 -12.75 5.86 -9.23
C VAL A 71 -13.14 4.50 -8.68
N GLU A 72 -12.14 3.70 -8.32
CA GLU A 72 -12.29 2.43 -7.62
C GLU A 72 -11.75 2.60 -6.21
N LEU A 73 -12.64 2.60 -5.21
CA LEU A 73 -12.30 2.73 -3.80
C LEU A 73 -12.52 1.40 -3.08
N TYR A 74 -11.44 0.81 -2.61
CA TYR A 74 -11.42 -0.47 -1.91
C TYR A 74 -11.26 -0.26 -0.41
N ASP A 75 -12.25 -0.68 0.38
CA ASP A 75 -12.09 -0.87 1.83
C ASP A 75 -11.45 -2.24 2.07
N MET A 76 -10.18 -2.23 2.46
CA MET A 76 -9.42 -3.42 2.80
C MET A 76 -9.48 -3.76 4.29
N GLY A 77 -10.24 -2.97 5.05
CA GLY A 77 -10.56 -3.20 6.45
C GLY A 77 -9.47 -2.91 7.47
N ASN A 78 -8.21 -2.83 7.02
CA ASN A 78 -7.07 -2.40 7.82
C ASN A 78 -5.96 -1.78 6.92
N PRO A 79 -5.10 -0.91 7.48
CA PRO A 79 -4.06 -0.24 6.71
C PRO A 79 -3.04 -1.16 6.05
N GLU A 80 -2.62 -2.25 6.70
CA GLU A 80 -1.67 -3.20 6.12
C GLU A 80 -2.24 -3.88 4.87
N SER A 81 -3.50 -4.27 4.87
CA SER A 81 -4.17 -4.86 3.71
C SER A 81 -4.33 -3.85 2.56
N ALA A 82 -4.62 -2.57 2.87
CA ALA A 82 -4.66 -1.51 1.86
C ALA A 82 -3.29 -1.29 1.23
N PHE A 83 -2.24 -1.20 2.04
CA PHE A 83 -0.87 -1.12 1.56
C PHE A 83 -0.46 -2.38 0.80
N GLY A 84 -0.89 -3.56 1.23
CA GLY A 84 -0.68 -4.84 0.54
C GLY A 84 -1.12 -4.77 -0.91
N ILE A 85 -2.40 -4.49 -1.15
CA ILE A 85 -2.94 -4.34 -2.51
C ILE A 85 -2.21 -3.28 -3.31
N TYR A 86 -2.02 -2.09 -2.72
CA TYR A 86 -1.27 -1.02 -3.38
C TYR A 86 0.12 -1.50 -3.81
N SER A 87 0.86 -2.14 -2.91
CA SER A 87 2.21 -2.62 -3.18
C SER A 87 2.25 -3.69 -4.27
N GLN A 88 1.20 -4.51 -4.43
CA GLN A 88 1.11 -5.47 -5.54
C GLN A 88 0.81 -4.79 -6.88
N ASN A 89 -0.03 -3.75 -6.89
CA ASN A 89 -0.50 -3.08 -8.11
C ASN A 89 0.39 -1.91 -8.57
N ALA A 90 1.17 -1.30 -7.68
CA ALA A 90 2.04 -0.15 -7.95
C ALA A 90 3.29 -0.50 -8.78
N PHE A 91 3.23 -1.52 -9.63
CA PHE A 91 4.35 -1.90 -10.49
C PHE A 91 4.48 -0.95 -11.68
N LYS A 92 5.69 -0.43 -11.93
CA LYS A 92 6.00 0.52 -13.03
C LYS A 92 5.23 1.84 -13.00
N CYS A 93 4.60 2.21 -11.88
CA CYS A 93 4.11 3.57 -11.70
C CYS A 93 5.26 4.47 -11.24
N ASN A 94 5.21 5.76 -11.57
CA ASN A 94 6.14 6.74 -11.03
C ASN A 94 5.66 7.09 -9.62
N PRO A 95 6.34 6.63 -8.55
CA PRO A 95 5.85 6.86 -7.21
C PRO A 95 6.13 8.31 -6.86
N TYR A 96 5.17 8.93 -6.19
CA TYR A 96 5.32 10.27 -5.68
C TYR A 96 5.68 10.21 -4.19
N ASP A 97 5.00 9.35 -3.42
CA ASP A 97 5.04 9.29 -1.95
C ASP A 97 5.06 10.70 -1.34
N LYS A 98 4.25 11.59 -1.93
CA LYS A 98 4.28 13.03 -1.69
C LYS A 98 2.93 13.54 -1.21
N PHE A 99 1.86 13.08 -1.83
CA PHE A 99 0.52 13.54 -1.53
C PHE A 99 -0.14 12.65 -0.45
N PHE A 100 0.18 11.36 -0.49
CA PHE A 100 -0.16 10.41 0.57
C PHE A 100 1.10 9.65 0.98
N ARG A 101 1.00 8.89 2.07
CA ARG A 101 2.12 8.07 2.58
C ARG A 101 2.66 7.12 1.50
N CYS A 102 1.76 6.56 0.69
CA CYS A 102 2.13 5.89 -0.54
C CYS A 102 1.15 6.31 -1.65
N ASP A 103 1.70 6.87 -2.72
CA ASP A 103 0.95 7.21 -3.92
C ASP A 103 1.82 7.15 -5.16
N CYS A 104 1.21 6.81 -6.28
CA CYS A 104 1.91 6.76 -7.55
C CYS A 104 1.03 7.09 -8.74
N THR A 105 1.67 7.58 -9.80
CA THR A 105 0.99 7.96 -11.03
C THR A 105 1.60 7.23 -12.22
N SER A 106 0.74 6.72 -13.09
CA SER A 106 1.07 6.27 -14.44
C SER A 106 0.33 7.17 -15.46
N PRO A 107 0.58 7.05 -16.79
CA PRO A 107 -0.01 7.96 -17.77
C PRO A 107 -1.54 8.12 -17.71
N LYS A 108 -2.29 7.11 -17.26
CA LYS A 108 -3.77 7.12 -17.27
C LYS A 108 -4.40 6.72 -15.94
N GLN A 109 -3.59 6.63 -14.88
CA GLN A 109 -4.04 6.12 -13.60
C GLN A 109 -3.24 6.74 -12.47
N TYR A 110 -3.96 7.18 -11.45
CA TYR A 110 -3.43 7.53 -10.15
C TYR A 110 -3.81 6.45 -9.14
N GLN A 111 -2.89 6.08 -8.25
CA GLN A 111 -3.12 5.11 -7.19
C GLN A 111 -2.63 5.67 -5.87
N ALA A 112 -3.38 5.47 -4.80
CA ALA A 112 -2.99 5.92 -3.47
C ALA A 112 -3.61 5.06 -2.38
N ILE A 113 -3.05 5.16 -1.18
CA ILE A 113 -3.64 4.64 0.04
C ILE A 113 -3.83 5.74 1.09
N LYS A 114 -4.86 5.59 1.91
CA LYS A 114 -5.01 6.33 3.17
C LYS A 114 -5.71 5.42 4.16
N GLY A 115 -5.03 5.11 5.27
CA GLY A 115 -5.57 4.19 6.26
C GLY A 115 -5.97 2.85 5.67
N ASN A 116 -7.17 2.38 6.02
CA ASN A 116 -7.77 1.14 5.54
C ASN A 116 -8.20 1.12 4.05
N PHE A 117 -8.02 2.22 3.31
CA PHE A 117 -8.46 2.31 1.92
C PHE A 117 -7.29 2.30 0.92
N TYR A 118 -7.50 1.55 -0.16
CA TYR A 118 -6.75 1.66 -1.41
C TYR A 118 -7.65 2.25 -2.50
N MET A 119 -7.11 3.15 -3.32
CA MET A 119 -7.87 3.77 -4.41
C MET A 119 -7.10 3.74 -5.72
N SER A 120 -7.83 3.46 -6.80
CA SER A 120 -7.39 3.64 -8.17
C SER A 120 -8.29 4.65 -8.88
N VAL A 121 -7.70 5.68 -9.48
CA VAL A 121 -8.41 6.70 -10.25
C VAL A 121 -7.90 6.68 -11.68
N VAL A 122 -8.74 6.22 -12.60
CA VAL A 122 -8.43 6.10 -14.04
C VAL A 122 -9.02 7.28 -14.80
N TYR A 123 -8.27 7.80 -15.77
CA TYR A 123 -8.67 8.92 -16.64
C TYR A 123 -8.12 8.70 -18.06
N GLU A 124 -8.82 9.23 -19.08
CA GLU A 124 -8.53 8.87 -20.47
C GLU A 124 -7.27 9.52 -21.06
N ASN A 125 -7.03 10.79 -20.72
CA ASN A 125 -5.95 11.60 -21.31
C ASN A 125 -4.86 11.91 -20.29
N ASN A 126 -3.59 11.68 -20.67
CA ASN A 126 -2.43 11.98 -19.82
C ASN A 126 -2.09 13.48 -19.83
N THR A 127 -2.94 14.30 -19.22
CA THR A 127 -2.73 15.74 -19.03
C THR A 127 -2.44 16.06 -17.57
N ASP A 128 -1.72 17.15 -17.33
CA ASP A 128 -1.43 17.64 -15.97
C ASP A 128 -2.71 17.91 -15.18
N GLU A 129 -3.72 18.46 -15.87
CA GLU A 129 -5.06 18.70 -15.31
C GLU A 129 -5.69 17.39 -14.82
N ASN A 130 -5.66 16.32 -15.61
CA ASN A 130 -6.25 15.05 -15.22
C ASN A 130 -5.50 14.37 -14.07
N ARG A 131 -4.17 14.47 -14.06
CA ARG A 131 -3.36 13.94 -12.95
C ARG A 131 -3.66 14.66 -11.65
N VAL A 132 -3.74 15.99 -11.70
CA VAL A 132 -4.10 16.83 -10.54
C VAL A 132 -5.54 16.57 -10.11
N GLY A 133 -6.47 16.41 -11.06
CA GLY A 133 -7.86 16.06 -10.79
C GLY A 133 -8.00 14.72 -10.07
N ALA A 134 -7.23 13.71 -10.49
CA ALA A 134 -7.21 12.40 -9.85
C ALA A 134 -6.75 12.44 -8.39
N TYR A 135 -5.73 13.25 -8.08
CA TYR A 135 -5.31 13.51 -6.70
C TYR A 135 -6.44 14.13 -5.86
N TYR A 136 -7.10 15.18 -6.36
CA TYR A 136 -8.18 15.84 -5.61
C TYR A 136 -9.37 14.92 -5.36
N LEU A 137 -9.73 14.09 -6.34
CA LEU A 137 -10.77 13.07 -6.17
C LEU A 137 -10.36 12.05 -5.10
N ALA A 138 -9.09 11.62 -5.08
CA ALA A 138 -8.60 10.72 -4.05
C ALA A 138 -8.69 11.33 -2.65
N GLU A 139 -8.20 12.56 -2.47
CA GLU A 139 -8.30 13.27 -1.21
C GLU A 139 -9.75 13.44 -0.75
N TYR A 140 -10.63 13.85 -1.66
CA TYR A 140 -12.05 14.01 -1.38
C TYR A 140 -12.68 12.70 -0.91
N PHE A 141 -12.51 11.61 -1.66
CA PHE A 141 -13.17 10.35 -1.34
C PHE A 141 -12.60 9.67 -0.11
N PHE A 142 -11.29 9.72 0.13
CA PHE A 142 -10.74 9.24 1.40
C PHE A 142 -11.30 9.99 2.60
N ASN A 143 -11.49 11.31 2.49
CA ASN A 143 -12.09 12.11 3.56
C ASN A 143 -13.59 11.81 3.72
N LYS A 144 -14.33 11.72 2.61
CA LYS A 144 -15.78 11.41 2.60
C LYS A 144 -16.09 10.06 3.26
N TYR A 145 -15.24 9.06 3.02
CA TYR A 145 -15.41 7.71 3.55
C TYR A 145 -14.57 7.44 4.81
N GLU A 146 -14.08 8.50 5.46
CA GLU A 146 -13.44 8.44 6.78
C GLU A 146 -12.27 7.44 6.86
N ALA A 147 -11.38 7.52 5.87
CA ALA A 147 -10.15 6.74 5.86
C ALA A 147 -9.33 6.93 7.15
N HIS A 148 -9.00 5.83 7.82
CA HIS A 148 -8.44 5.86 9.17
C HIS A 148 -7.37 4.80 9.42
N GLY A 149 -6.56 5.07 10.45
CA GLY A 149 -5.42 4.25 10.81
C GLY A 149 -4.21 4.51 9.92
N ASP A 150 -3.11 3.82 10.22
CA ASP A 150 -1.91 3.79 9.41
C ASP A 150 -1.16 2.49 9.70
N PHE A 151 -0.38 1.99 8.73
CA PHE A 151 0.36 0.75 8.91
C PHE A 151 1.68 1.03 9.66
N LEU A 152 2.08 0.09 10.51
CA LEU A 152 3.34 0.17 11.24
C LEU A 152 4.38 -0.71 10.58
N LEU A 153 5.56 -0.14 10.34
CA LEU A 153 6.68 -0.90 9.82
C LEU A 153 7.37 -1.67 10.96
N PRO A 154 7.70 -2.95 10.75
CA PRO A 154 8.56 -3.68 11.68
C PRO A 154 9.92 -2.98 11.86
N GLU A 155 10.51 -3.04 13.06
CA GLU A 155 11.85 -2.49 13.32
C GLU A 155 12.94 -3.14 12.44
N SER A 156 12.78 -4.44 12.17
CA SER A 156 13.60 -5.23 11.24
C SER A 156 13.61 -4.67 9.82
N ILE A 157 12.58 -3.91 9.42
CA ILE A 157 12.46 -3.24 8.12
C ILE A 157 12.87 -1.77 8.24
N SER A 158 12.31 -1.05 9.22
CA SER A 158 12.48 0.41 9.33
C SER A 158 13.94 0.83 9.53
N LYS A 159 14.77 -0.01 10.16
CA LYS A 159 16.21 0.23 10.34
C LYS A 159 17.01 0.28 9.03
N TYR A 160 16.46 -0.25 7.93
CA TYR A 160 17.08 -0.25 6.60
C TYR A 160 16.46 0.77 5.65
N LEU A 161 15.43 1.51 6.07
CA LEU A 161 14.87 2.57 5.26
C LEU A 161 15.82 3.76 5.22
N ILE A 162 16.19 4.14 4.00
CA ILE A 162 17.08 5.26 3.75
C ILE A 162 16.21 6.52 3.55
N PRO A 163 16.46 7.63 4.28
CA PRO A 163 15.75 8.88 4.05
C PRO A 163 15.85 9.33 2.59
N GLY A 164 14.71 9.66 1.99
CA GLY A 164 14.62 10.09 0.59
C GLY A 164 14.21 8.99 -0.41
N TYR A 165 14.19 7.72 0.00
CA TYR A 165 13.63 6.64 -0.80
C TYR A 165 12.13 6.52 -0.66
N LYS A 166 11.47 6.07 -1.74
CA LYS A 166 10.03 5.90 -1.83
C LYS A 166 9.65 4.50 -1.39
N LEU A 167 8.77 4.39 -0.41
CA LEU A 167 8.26 3.11 0.10
C LEU A 167 7.61 2.30 -1.02
N SER A 168 6.90 2.99 -1.93
CA SER A 168 6.23 2.38 -3.07
C SER A 168 7.16 1.60 -4.02
N GLU A 169 8.45 1.95 -4.07
CA GLU A 169 9.44 1.28 -4.91
C GLU A 169 10.03 0.05 -4.24
N MET A 170 10.29 0.14 -2.94
CA MET A 170 11.14 -0.82 -2.23
C MET A 170 10.37 -1.83 -1.40
N LEU A 171 9.14 -1.52 -1.00
CA LEU A 171 8.42 -2.29 0.01
C LEU A 171 7.21 -3.00 -0.58
N LYS A 172 7.10 -4.30 -0.29
CA LYS A 172 5.91 -5.10 -0.52
C LYS A 172 5.40 -5.65 0.81
N TYR A 173 4.09 -5.83 0.90
CA TYR A 173 3.46 -6.61 1.96
C TYR A 173 2.73 -7.79 1.32
N SER A 174 2.69 -8.93 2.00
CA SER A 174 2.03 -10.16 1.55
C SER A 174 1.44 -10.89 2.75
N CYS A 175 0.24 -11.45 2.60
CA CYS A 175 -0.46 -12.16 3.70
C CYS A 175 -0.99 -13.54 3.29
N GLY A 176 -0.58 -14.03 2.12
CA GLY A 176 -0.91 -15.36 1.66
C GLY A 176 -0.11 -15.76 0.42
N PRO A 177 -0.41 -16.94 -0.14
CA PRO A 177 0.37 -17.52 -1.24
C PRO A 177 0.30 -16.71 -2.53
N ILE A 178 -0.84 -16.11 -2.85
CA ILE A 178 -1.02 -15.35 -4.11
C ILE A 178 -0.11 -14.11 -4.07
N SER A 179 -0.26 -13.28 -3.04
CA SER A 179 0.55 -12.06 -2.89
C SER A 179 2.04 -12.34 -2.75
N LEU A 180 2.41 -13.40 -2.02
CA LEU A 180 3.82 -13.74 -1.83
C LEU A 180 4.47 -14.25 -3.12
N SER A 181 3.74 -15.06 -3.91
CA SER A 181 4.27 -15.61 -5.17
C SER A 181 4.63 -14.53 -6.19
N ASN A 182 3.90 -13.41 -6.20
CA ASN A 182 4.23 -12.23 -7.01
C ASN A 182 5.58 -11.60 -6.63
N SER A 183 6.03 -11.79 -5.38
CA SER A 183 7.20 -11.11 -4.83
C SER A 183 8.44 -12.02 -4.74
N ILE A 184 8.26 -13.31 -4.40
CA ILE A 184 9.35 -14.29 -4.20
C ILE A 184 8.98 -15.71 -4.67
N SER A 185 8.48 -15.84 -5.91
CA SER A 185 8.04 -17.13 -6.47
C SER A 185 9.02 -18.30 -6.32
N SER A 186 10.33 -18.05 -6.44
CA SER A 186 11.36 -19.09 -6.30
C SER A 186 11.48 -19.70 -4.90
N ARG A 187 10.88 -19.08 -3.88
CA ARG A 187 10.96 -19.49 -2.46
C ARG A 187 9.64 -19.90 -1.86
N MET A 188 8.62 -20.10 -2.69
CA MET A 188 7.30 -20.53 -2.22
C MET A 188 7.32 -21.86 -1.46
N TYR A 189 8.27 -22.74 -1.78
CA TYR A 189 8.45 -24.02 -1.08
C TYR A 189 8.72 -23.87 0.43
N LEU A 190 9.28 -22.73 0.87
CA LEU A 190 9.47 -22.44 2.30
C LEU A 190 8.14 -22.21 3.03
N PHE A 191 7.08 -21.85 2.30
CA PHE A 191 5.78 -21.45 2.84
C PHE A 191 4.66 -22.47 2.58
N GLU A 192 4.94 -23.59 1.91
CA GLU A 192 3.93 -24.63 1.65
C GLU A 192 3.38 -25.20 2.97
N GLU A 193 2.08 -25.53 3.02
CA GLU A 193 1.43 -26.13 4.20
C GLU A 193 1.43 -25.27 5.47
N LEU A 194 1.89 -24.01 5.41
CA LEU A 194 1.72 -23.07 6.53
C LEU A 194 0.29 -22.53 6.56
N GLU A 195 -0.29 -22.43 7.75
CA GLU A 195 -1.69 -21.99 7.88
C GLU A 195 -1.86 -20.50 7.60
N SER A 196 -0.97 -19.67 8.14
CA SER A 196 -1.05 -18.21 7.99
C SER A 196 0.28 -17.54 8.32
N TYR A 197 0.68 -16.64 7.43
CA TYR A 197 1.86 -15.80 7.59
C TYR A 197 1.63 -14.41 7.02
N LYS A 198 2.45 -13.46 7.47
CA LYS A 198 2.54 -12.11 6.92
C LYS A 198 4.00 -11.81 6.63
N VAL A 199 4.27 -11.21 5.48
CA VAL A 199 5.63 -10.90 5.02
C VAL A 199 5.70 -9.43 4.65
N TRP A 200 6.57 -8.69 5.32
CA TRP A 200 7.08 -7.42 4.81
C TRP A 200 8.37 -7.69 4.06
N LEU A 201 8.42 -7.32 2.79
CA LEU A 201 9.57 -7.56 1.92
C LEU A 201 10.14 -6.22 1.45
N LEU A 202 11.34 -5.89 1.92
CA LEU A 202 12.10 -4.72 1.51
C LEU A 202 13.16 -5.12 0.48
N GLN A 203 13.15 -4.53 -0.71
CA GLN A 203 14.25 -4.59 -1.66
C GLN A 203 15.24 -3.45 -1.39
N LYS A 204 16.51 -3.80 -1.23
CA LYS A 204 17.62 -2.86 -1.06
C LYS A 204 18.22 -2.48 -2.41
N GLU A 205 19.01 -1.40 -2.43
CA GLU A 205 19.73 -0.92 -3.63
C GLU A 205 20.69 -1.95 -4.22
N ASP A 206 21.27 -2.81 -3.38
CA ASP A 206 22.18 -3.88 -3.79
C ASP A 206 21.43 -5.12 -4.28
N ASP A 207 20.13 -5.01 -4.60
CA ASP A 207 19.19 -6.09 -4.98
C ASP A 207 18.95 -7.18 -3.93
N SER A 208 19.58 -7.09 -2.76
CA SER A 208 19.25 -7.96 -1.64
C SER A 208 17.87 -7.62 -1.09
N LYS A 209 17.17 -8.59 -0.52
CA LYS A 209 15.86 -8.40 0.10
C LYS A 209 15.91 -8.73 1.58
N ILE A 210 15.09 -8.03 2.36
CA ILE A 210 14.86 -8.32 3.77
C ILE A 210 13.39 -8.68 3.92
N ALA A 211 13.12 -9.87 4.45
CA ALA A 211 11.79 -10.35 4.72
C ALA A 211 11.56 -10.41 6.24
N ASP A 212 10.66 -9.60 6.79
CA ASP A 212 10.10 -9.78 8.15
C ASP A 212 8.88 -10.68 8.03
N ILE A 213 8.97 -11.88 8.60
CA ILE A 213 7.96 -12.93 8.45
C ILE A 213 7.34 -13.19 9.81
N ARG A 214 6.02 -13.02 9.87
CA ARG A 214 5.22 -13.18 11.08
C ARG A 214 4.26 -14.34 10.91
N PHE A 215 4.30 -15.26 11.86
CA PHE A 215 3.49 -16.47 11.85
C PHE A 215 2.35 -16.35 12.86
N LYS A 216 1.25 -17.04 12.58
CA LYS A 216 0.14 -17.16 13.54
C LYS A 216 0.44 -18.20 14.63
N SER A 217 1.27 -19.20 14.33
CA SER A 217 1.59 -20.31 15.25
C SER A 217 3.09 -20.56 15.35
N ILE A 218 3.52 -21.02 16.54
CA ILE A 218 4.92 -21.43 16.76
C ILE A 218 5.26 -22.64 15.89
N LYS A 219 4.29 -23.51 15.63
CA LYS A 219 4.43 -24.67 14.74
C LYS A 219 4.80 -24.24 13.32
N ASP A 220 4.11 -23.24 12.75
CA ASP A 220 4.44 -22.73 11.41
C ASP A 220 5.83 -22.11 11.37
N ALA A 221 6.20 -21.34 12.39
CA ALA A 221 7.53 -20.75 12.49
C ALA A 221 8.64 -21.83 12.57
N GLN A 222 8.39 -22.92 13.29
CA GLN A 222 9.31 -24.06 13.39
C GLN A 222 9.43 -24.80 12.05
N ASN A 223 8.31 -25.15 11.43
CA ASN A 223 8.28 -25.79 10.11
C ASN A 223 9.02 -24.95 9.05
N PHE A 224 8.82 -23.64 9.08
CA PHE A 224 9.53 -22.70 8.22
C PHE A 224 11.05 -22.75 8.44
N LEU A 225 11.50 -22.69 9.70
CA LEU A 225 12.92 -22.75 10.04
C LEU A 225 13.57 -24.08 9.66
N GLU A 226 12.86 -25.19 9.82
CA GLU A 226 13.32 -26.52 9.39
C GLU A 226 13.57 -26.54 7.89
N ARG A 227 12.63 -26.03 7.09
CA ARG A 227 12.79 -25.95 5.63
C ARG A 227 13.91 -25.01 5.19
N VAL A 228 14.06 -23.86 5.86
CA VAL A 228 15.21 -22.96 5.62
C VAL A 228 16.52 -23.68 5.93
N LYS A 229 16.59 -24.46 7.01
CA LYS A 229 17.79 -25.23 7.36
C LYS A 229 18.10 -26.31 6.32
N GLU A 230 17.09 -26.98 5.78
CA GLU A 230 17.24 -28.08 4.82
C GLU A 230 17.61 -27.59 3.40
N ASN A 231 17.10 -26.43 2.99
CA ASN A 231 17.15 -26.00 1.59
C ASN A 231 18.00 -24.72 1.36
N GLU A 232 18.28 -23.95 2.41
CA GLU A 232 18.84 -22.59 2.34
C GLU A 232 19.94 -22.39 3.41
N GLU A 233 20.89 -23.33 3.49
CA GLU A 233 21.92 -23.38 4.56
C GLU A 233 22.77 -22.09 4.68
N GLY A 234 22.91 -21.32 3.60
CA GLY A 234 23.64 -20.04 3.56
C GLY A 234 22.79 -18.78 3.79
N LEU A 235 21.47 -18.90 3.96
CA LEU A 235 20.59 -17.76 4.11
C LEU A 235 20.68 -17.17 5.52
N LYS A 236 21.00 -15.89 5.63
CA LYS A 236 21.08 -15.21 6.91
C LYS A 236 19.67 -15.04 7.50
N ARG A 237 19.49 -15.55 8.71
CA ARG A 237 18.23 -15.47 9.48
C ARG A 237 18.46 -14.90 10.88
N GLU A 238 17.52 -14.10 11.34
CA GLU A 238 17.45 -13.53 12.68
C GLU A 238 16.11 -13.93 13.30
N ILE A 239 16.13 -14.63 14.44
CA ILE A 239 14.92 -14.98 15.19
C ILE A 239 14.66 -13.83 16.16
N ILE A 240 13.63 -13.04 15.90
CA ILE A 240 13.25 -11.91 16.75
C ILE A 240 12.51 -12.44 17.98
N ASP A 241 11.54 -13.34 17.75
CA ASP A 241 10.84 -14.09 18.78
C ASP A 241 10.29 -15.43 18.20
N SER A 242 9.49 -16.16 18.97
CA SER A 242 8.94 -17.47 18.56
C SER A 242 7.96 -17.44 17.37
N LEU A 243 7.51 -16.25 16.94
CA LEU A 243 6.55 -16.01 15.87
C LEU A 243 7.06 -15.00 14.83
N ASN A 244 8.23 -14.39 15.03
CA ASN A 244 8.81 -13.41 14.13
C ASN A 244 10.25 -13.79 13.73
N ILE A 245 10.44 -13.96 12.42
CA ILE A 245 11.72 -14.31 11.81
C ILE A 245 12.03 -13.28 10.73
N THR A 246 13.25 -12.74 10.75
CA THR A 246 13.78 -11.93 9.65
C THR A 246 14.73 -12.76 8.79
N LEU A 247 14.54 -12.72 7.47
CA LEU A 247 15.46 -13.31 6.48
C LEU A 247 16.14 -12.24 5.63
N THR A 248 17.43 -12.43 5.34
CA THR A 248 18.15 -11.65 4.32
C THR A 248 18.38 -12.54 3.11
N ILE A 249 17.81 -12.13 1.97
CA ILE A 249 17.89 -12.81 0.67
C ILE A 249 18.91 -12.08 -0.18
N LEU A 250 19.95 -12.76 -0.65
CA LEU A 250 21.00 -12.16 -1.46
C LEU A 250 20.58 -12.05 -2.95
N PRO A 251 21.19 -11.14 -3.72
CA PRO A 251 20.92 -11.01 -5.15
C PRO A 251 21.28 -12.28 -5.92
N GLY A 252 20.52 -12.62 -6.94
CA GLY A 252 20.84 -13.73 -7.85
C GLY A 252 20.60 -15.13 -7.29
N PHE A 253 19.91 -15.25 -6.15
CA PHE A 253 19.44 -16.51 -5.57
C PHE A 253 17.92 -16.51 -5.44
#